data_AF-A0A935DYL9-F1
#
_entry.id   AF-A0A935DYL9-F1
#
_cell.length_a   1.000
_cell.length_b   1.000
_cell.length_c   1.000
_cell.angle_alpha   90.00
_cell.angle_beta   90.00
_cell.angle_gamma   90.00
#
_symmetry.space_group_name_H-M   'P 1'
#
loop_
_entity.id
_entity.type
_entity.pdbx_description
1 polymer ?
#
loop_
_entity_poly.entity_id
_entity_poly.type
_entity_poly.pdbx_seq_one_letter_code
_entity_poly.pdbx_strand_id
1 'polypeptide(L)'
;MDYLNTHLLSLILFAPAVAALIMFFLPDDAKLQRWFAFAASLIPFVLTIVLWNRFDPNATGFQFEEKYTWYEAINSSFHIGVDGISFSMVLLTTLLTPLAILASFSVTDKVKPYMMLFLFLETGMLGVFLALDLLIFFVFWEIGLVPMYFLINQWGSANRNYASLKFMIYTMGGSLGLLLAVQMLGVLFGTFDLLALYQNWNSLNPGDILLGMSVSTVKSIAFWAFAIAFAVKVPIWPFHTWLPDAHTEAPTAGSMILAGVLLKLGAYGFIRLVLPLYPVEAKIFAGALAFLAVAAIVFGAFGSFGQTDFKRLVAYSSVNHMGFVVLGIAAAGLAAGTADAHIAMSGAVLQMFNHGLSAAGMFFLVGVIYERTHTRNLDEFGGLFPLVPVYGGILIFTSMASLGLPGLNGFVSEFMIVRGSYQPLTIYTAISMLGLLFTGAYILKGIKKVLHGPMNEHWAHGEHKLTEINLREILVMVPLMALMLFTGLWPRWILEIINKAVTALF
;
A
#
# COMPACT_ATOMS: atom_id res chain seq x y z
N MET A 1 -4.40 -33.18 4.54
CA MET A 1 -4.23 -32.15 5.58
C MET A 1 -2.79 -31.64 5.61
N ASP A 2 -1.78 -32.52 5.55
CA ASP A 2 -0.36 -32.11 5.57
C ASP A 2 0.07 -31.19 4.43
N TYR A 3 -0.31 -31.46 3.17
CA TYR A 3 0.10 -30.63 2.03
C TYR A 3 -0.38 -29.17 2.13
N LEU A 4 -1.62 -28.96 2.60
CA LEU A 4 -2.15 -27.61 2.84
C LEU A 4 -1.46 -26.93 4.03
N ASN A 5 -0.89 -27.68 4.98
CA ASN A 5 -0.15 -27.11 6.09
C ASN A 5 1.27 -26.70 5.67
N THR A 6 1.90 -27.48 4.79
CA THR A 6 3.28 -27.26 4.35
C THR A 6 3.41 -26.29 3.18
N HIS A 7 2.37 -26.08 2.37
CA HIS A 7 2.43 -25.26 1.16
C HIS A 7 1.41 -24.12 1.11
N LEU A 8 0.88 -23.71 2.27
CA LEU A 8 -0.21 -22.72 2.32
C LEU A 8 0.21 -21.39 1.69
N LEU A 9 1.44 -20.91 1.97
CA LEU A 9 1.92 -19.63 1.46
C LEU A 9 2.20 -19.71 -0.04
N SER A 10 2.80 -20.80 -0.51
CA SER A 10 2.98 -21.04 -1.95
C SER A 10 1.65 -21.06 -2.71
N LEU A 11 0.59 -21.65 -2.12
CA LEU A 11 -0.75 -21.66 -2.72
C LEU A 11 -1.37 -20.25 -2.75
N ILE A 12 -1.27 -19.48 -1.66
CA ILE A 12 -1.73 -18.08 -1.63
C ILE A 12 -0.99 -17.26 -2.70
N LEU A 13 0.33 -17.42 -2.78
CA LEU A 13 1.19 -16.65 -3.66
C LEU A 13 0.98 -16.94 -5.14
N PHE A 14 0.95 -18.21 -5.54
CA PHE A 14 0.96 -18.59 -6.96
C PHE A 14 -0.42 -18.89 -7.55
N ALA A 15 -1.48 -19.03 -6.75
CA ALA A 15 -2.83 -19.21 -7.27
C ALA A 15 -3.24 -18.14 -8.29
N PRO A 16 -2.97 -16.82 -8.07
CA PRO A 16 -3.30 -15.79 -9.06
C PRO A 16 -2.51 -15.96 -10.37
N ALA A 17 -1.20 -16.23 -10.30
CA ALA A 17 -0.37 -16.45 -11.49
C ALA A 17 -0.84 -17.67 -12.30
N VAL A 18 -1.13 -18.79 -11.64
CA VAL A 18 -1.68 -19.98 -12.29
C VAL A 18 -3.03 -19.66 -12.94
N ALA A 19 -3.90 -18.92 -12.26
CA ALA A 19 -5.17 -18.49 -12.83
C ALA A 19 -4.98 -17.58 -14.05
N ALA A 20 -4.01 -16.67 -14.04
CA ALA A 20 -3.69 -15.82 -15.19
C ALA A 20 -3.24 -16.67 -16.39
N LEU A 21 -2.43 -17.71 -16.16
CA LEU A 21 -2.02 -18.65 -17.21
C LEU A 21 -3.20 -19.47 -17.75
N ILE A 22 -4.10 -19.94 -16.89
CA ILE A 22 -5.32 -20.63 -17.32
C ILE A 22 -6.21 -19.69 -18.15
N MET A 23 -6.33 -18.42 -17.74
CA MET A 23 -7.12 -17.40 -18.43
C MET A 23 -6.66 -17.17 -19.87
N PHE A 24 -5.36 -17.33 -20.14
CA PHE A 24 -4.80 -17.21 -21.49
C PHE A 24 -5.49 -18.19 -22.48
N PHE A 25 -5.82 -19.40 -22.02
CA PHE A 25 -6.45 -20.44 -22.83
C PHE A 25 -7.99 -20.35 -22.87
N LEU A 26 -8.61 -19.45 -22.10
CA LEU A 26 -10.06 -19.24 -22.15
C LEU A 26 -10.48 -18.58 -23.46
N PRO A 27 -11.70 -18.86 -23.96
CA PRO A 27 -12.23 -18.19 -25.15
C PRO A 27 -12.39 -16.68 -24.94
N ASP A 28 -12.53 -15.93 -26.03
CA ASP A 28 -12.77 -14.49 -26.03
C ASP A 28 -14.22 -14.14 -25.64
N ASP A 29 -14.63 -14.57 -24.46
CA ASP A 29 -15.90 -14.21 -23.81
C ASP A 29 -15.61 -13.34 -22.58
N ALA A 30 -15.94 -12.05 -22.69
CA ALA A 30 -15.74 -11.07 -21.63
C ALA A 30 -16.47 -11.42 -20.32
N LYS A 31 -17.66 -12.05 -20.40
CA LYS A 31 -18.41 -12.45 -19.20
C LYS A 31 -17.71 -13.60 -18.50
N LEU A 32 -17.29 -14.62 -19.25
CA LEU A 32 -16.53 -15.74 -18.70
C LEU A 32 -15.23 -15.26 -18.06
N GLN A 33 -14.47 -14.41 -18.74
CA GLN A 33 -13.19 -13.89 -18.26
C GLN A 33 -13.33 -13.10 -16.95
N ARG A 34 -14.33 -12.22 -16.84
CA ARG A 34 -14.60 -11.44 -15.62
C ARG A 34 -14.93 -12.34 -14.44
N TRP A 35 -15.85 -13.28 -14.62
CA TRP A 35 -16.27 -14.19 -13.55
C TRP A 35 -15.18 -15.18 -13.17
N PHE A 36 -14.39 -15.66 -14.13
CA PHE A 36 -13.22 -16.48 -13.87
C PHE A 36 -12.19 -15.71 -13.05
N ALA A 37 -11.84 -14.47 -13.44
CA ALA A 37 -10.89 -13.63 -12.71
C ALA A 37 -11.35 -13.37 -11.27
N PHE A 38 -12.64 -13.07 -11.09
CA PHE A 38 -13.23 -12.84 -9.78
C PHE A 38 -13.22 -14.09 -8.90
N ALA A 39 -13.61 -15.25 -9.45
CA ALA A 39 -13.56 -16.51 -8.72
C ALA A 39 -12.12 -16.90 -8.36
N ALA A 40 -11.18 -16.68 -9.27
CA ALA A 40 -9.77 -16.97 -9.06
C ALA A 40 -9.14 -16.10 -7.96
N SER A 41 -9.44 -14.80 -7.91
CA SER A 41 -8.92 -13.90 -6.87
C SER A 41 -9.55 -14.11 -5.49
N LEU A 42 -10.70 -14.80 -5.42
CA LEU A 42 -11.25 -15.25 -4.13
C LEU A 42 -10.48 -16.43 -3.54
N ILE A 43 -9.74 -17.21 -4.34
CA ILE A 43 -8.93 -18.34 -3.85
C ILE A 43 -7.87 -17.88 -2.83
N PRO A 44 -6.95 -16.94 -3.16
CA PRO A 44 -5.96 -16.48 -2.19
C PRO A 44 -6.62 -15.84 -0.96
N PHE A 45 -7.74 -15.12 -1.13
CA PHE A 45 -8.50 -14.56 0.00
C PHE A 45 -9.00 -15.64 0.95
N VAL A 46 -9.66 -16.69 0.44
CA VAL A 46 -10.15 -17.81 1.25
C VAL A 46 -8.97 -18.51 1.94
N LEU A 47 -7.86 -18.73 1.24
CA LEU A 47 -6.66 -19.32 1.82
C LEU A 47 -6.03 -18.42 2.90
N THR A 48 -6.08 -17.09 2.76
CA THR A 48 -5.66 -16.15 3.82
C THR A 48 -6.58 -16.22 5.04
N ILE A 49 -7.88 -16.47 4.88
CA ILE A 49 -8.77 -16.75 6.02
C ILE A 49 -8.43 -18.10 6.68
N VAL A 50 -8.05 -19.12 5.90
CA VAL A 50 -7.54 -20.38 6.46
C VAL A 50 -6.24 -20.14 7.25
N LEU A 51 -5.33 -19.31 6.71
CA LEU A 51 -4.11 -18.89 7.39
C LEU A 51 -4.44 -18.16 8.70
N TRP A 52 -5.44 -17.28 8.72
CA TRP A 52 -5.88 -16.54 9.92
C TRP A 52 -6.24 -17.48 11.06
N ASN A 53 -7.03 -18.51 10.78
CA ASN A 53 -7.49 -19.47 11.79
C ASN A 53 -6.38 -20.38 12.33
N ARG A 54 -5.23 -20.43 11.66
CA ARG A 54 -4.09 -21.30 12.00
C ARG A 54 -2.88 -20.52 12.50
N PHE A 55 -2.88 -19.21 12.35
CA PHE A 55 -1.80 -18.34 12.78
C PHE A 55 -1.81 -18.24 14.30
N ASP A 56 -0.65 -18.44 14.93
CA ASP A 56 -0.50 -18.25 16.37
C ASP A 56 0.00 -16.81 16.64
N PRO A 57 -0.85 -15.90 17.16
CA PRO A 57 -0.44 -14.54 17.44
C PRO A 57 0.59 -14.42 18.58
N ASN A 58 0.82 -15.49 19.35
CA ASN A 58 1.78 -15.49 20.46
C ASN A 58 3.16 -16.02 20.05
N ALA A 59 3.26 -16.74 18.94
CA ALA A 59 4.52 -17.26 18.43
C ALA A 59 5.44 -16.12 17.95
N THR A 60 6.75 -16.30 18.15
CA THR A 60 7.77 -15.34 17.73
C THR A 60 8.36 -15.73 16.38
N GLY A 61 8.67 -14.74 15.55
CA GLY A 61 9.29 -14.98 14.24
C GLY A 61 8.28 -15.28 13.13
N PHE A 62 8.79 -15.82 12.02
CA PHE A 62 7.98 -16.18 10.87
C PHE A 62 7.29 -17.53 11.09
N GLN A 63 6.11 -17.68 10.51
CA GLN A 63 5.32 -18.89 10.53
C GLN A 63 5.07 -19.36 9.09
N PHE A 64 4.70 -20.63 8.94
CA PHE A 64 4.44 -21.26 7.65
C PHE A 64 5.62 -21.11 6.67
N GLU A 65 6.85 -21.17 7.19
CA GLU A 65 8.06 -20.98 6.39
C GLU A 65 8.22 -22.12 5.37
N GLU A 66 8.44 -21.74 4.12
CA GLU A 66 8.77 -22.66 3.03
C GLU A 66 10.11 -22.24 2.44
N LYS A 67 11.08 -23.17 2.41
CA LYS A 67 12.44 -22.89 1.95
C LYS A 67 12.91 -23.94 0.97
N TYR A 68 13.18 -23.51 -0.27
CA TYR A 68 13.76 -24.34 -1.33
C TYR A 68 14.95 -23.63 -1.96
N THR A 69 15.88 -24.38 -2.55
CA THR A 69 16.94 -23.78 -3.36
C THR A 69 16.35 -23.20 -4.64
N TRP A 70 16.55 -21.90 -4.88
CA TRP A 70 16.11 -21.24 -6.11
C TRP A 70 17.22 -21.24 -7.16
N TYR A 71 18.41 -20.76 -6.79
CA TYR A 71 19.57 -20.74 -7.67
C TYR A 71 20.87 -20.99 -6.89
N GLU A 72 21.40 -22.20 -7.05
CA GLU A 72 22.52 -22.72 -6.26
C GLU A 72 23.82 -21.90 -6.47
N ALA A 73 24.09 -21.45 -7.70
CA ALA A 73 25.35 -20.77 -8.04
C ALA A 73 25.60 -19.46 -7.28
N ILE A 74 24.53 -18.81 -6.77
CA ILE A 74 24.64 -17.60 -5.93
C ILE A 74 24.04 -17.82 -4.54
N ASN A 75 23.71 -19.06 -4.19
CA ASN A 75 23.08 -19.45 -2.94
C ASN A 75 21.82 -18.62 -2.61
N SER A 76 20.97 -18.39 -3.62
CA SER A 76 19.64 -17.79 -3.45
C SER A 76 18.60 -18.89 -3.22
N SER A 77 17.69 -18.61 -2.30
CA SER A 77 16.63 -19.52 -1.89
C SER A 77 15.26 -18.95 -2.19
N PHE A 78 14.32 -19.80 -2.57
CA PHE A 78 12.90 -19.48 -2.46
C PHE A 78 12.51 -19.69 -1.00
N HIS A 79 12.77 -18.68 -0.18
CA HIS A 79 12.40 -18.64 1.22
C HIS A 79 11.23 -17.67 1.40
N ILE A 80 10.08 -18.21 1.79
CA ILE A 80 8.89 -17.41 2.11
C ILE A 80 8.40 -17.73 3.52
N GLY A 81 7.79 -16.75 4.17
CA GLY A 81 7.23 -16.90 5.51
C GLY A 81 6.34 -15.71 5.85
N VAL A 82 5.55 -15.83 6.93
CA VAL A 82 4.63 -14.78 7.35
C VAL A 82 4.71 -14.53 8.85
N ASP A 83 4.84 -13.26 9.24
CA ASP A 83 4.63 -12.81 10.61
C ASP A 83 3.41 -11.87 10.65
N GLY A 84 3.12 -11.26 11.79
CA GLY A 84 1.96 -10.39 11.92
C GLY A 84 1.96 -9.12 11.06
N ILE A 85 3.14 -8.58 10.71
CA ILE A 85 3.25 -7.42 9.82
C ILE A 85 2.92 -7.85 8.39
N SER A 86 3.57 -8.91 7.91
CA SER A 86 3.32 -9.49 6.58
C SER A 86 1.89 -9.97 6.44
N PHE A 87 1.34 -10.62 7.47
CA PHE A 87 -0.04 -11.11 7.49
C PHE A 87 -1.00 -9.97 7.17
N SER A 88 -0.92 -8.87 7.93
CA SER A 88 -1.86 -7.75 7.77
C SER A 88 -1.89 -7.23 6.33
N MET A 89 -0.74 -7.22 5.65
CA MET A 89 -0.62 -6.80 4.26
C MET A 89 -1.11 -7.85 3.25
N VAL A 90 -0.89 -9.14 3.52
CA VAL A 90 -1.46 -10.25 2.74
C VAL A 90 -2.98 -10.23 2.83
N LEU A 91 -3.55 -10.03 4.01
CA LEU A 91 -5.00 -9.89 4.21
C LEU A 91 -5.56 -8.70 3.43
N LEU A 92 -4.91 -7.54 3.51
CA LEU A 92 -5.30 -6.37 2.75
C LEU A 92 -5.26 -6.64 1.23
N THR A 93 -4.18 -7.28 0.75
CA THR A 93 -3.98 -7.56 -0.67
C THR A 93 -5.04 -8.50 -1.22
N THR A 94 -5.24 -9.64 -0.55
CA THR A 94 -6.21 -10.64 -0.97
C THR A 94 -7.67 -10.19 -0.78
N LEU A 95 -7.94 -9.23 0.11
CA LEU A 95 -9.24 -8.58 0.21
C LEU A 95 -9.48 -7.59 -0.96
N LEU A 96 -8.50 -6.74 -1.26
CA LEU A 96 -8.69 -5.65 -2.23
C LEU A 96 -8.70 -6.14 -3.68
N THR A 97 -7.96 -7.21 -4.02
CA THR A 97 -7.92 -7.73 -5.39
C THR A 97 -9.29 -8.17 -5.94
N PRO A 98 -10.07 -9.03 -5.28
CA PRO A 98 -11.40 -9.40 -5.76
C PRO A 98 -12.35 -8.20 -5.85
N LEU A 99 -12.24 -7.24 -4.93
CA LEU A 99 -13.04 -6.00 -4.97
C LEU A 99 -12.65 -5.11 -6.16
N ALA A 100 -11.36 -4.99 -6.45
CA ALA A 100 -10.86 -4.26 -7.61
C ALA A 100 -11.29 -4.93 -8.91
N ILE A 101 -11.20 -6.26 -9.01
CA ILE A 101 -11.69 -7.01 -10.17
C ILE A 101 -13.21 -6.83 -10.34
N LEU A 102 -13.99 -6.88 -9.25
CA LEU A 102 -15.42 -6.65 -9.30
C LEU A 102 -15.76 -5.22 -9.76
N ALA A 103 -15.01 -4.22 -9.29
CA ALA A 103 -15.12 -2.84 -9.76
C ALA A 103 -14.85 -2.71 -11.27
N SER A 104 -13.95 -3.53 -11.83
CA SER A 104 -13.60 -3.53 -13.25
C SER A 104 -14.60 -4.22 -14.18
N PHE A 105 -15.77 -4.67 -13.71
CA PHE A 105 -16.77 -5.27 -14.60
C PHE A 105 -17.35 -4.27 -15.62
N SER A 106 -17.12 -2.96 -15.44
CA SER A 106 -17.40 -1.93 -16.44
C SER A 106 -16.42 -1.91 -17.62
N VAL A 107 -15.22 -2.51 -17.50
CA VAL A 107 -14.20 -2.52 -18.56
C VAL A 107 -14.65 -3.42 -19.71
N THR A 108 -14.76 -2.87 -20.91
CA THR A 108 -15.19 -3.57 -22.14
C THR A 108 -14.05 -3.87 -23.12
N ASP A 109 -13.02 -3.02 -23.16
CA ASP A 109 -11.87 -3.20 -24.04
C ASP A 109 -10.87 -4.20 -23.47
N LYS A 110 -10.42 -5.16 -24.30
CA LYS A 110 -9.33 -6.10 -23.99
C LYS A 110 -9.46 -6.73 -22.58
N VAL A 111 -10.64 -7.29 -22.27
CA VAL A 111 -10.96 -7.81 -20.94
C VAL A 111 -9.98 -8.90 -20.46
N LYS A 112 -9.60 -9.84 -21.34
CA LYS A 112 -8.66 -10.93 -21.01
C LYS A 112 -7.32 -10.40 -20.48
N PRO A 113 -6.52 -9.62 -21.23
CA PRO A 113 -5.24 -9.13 -20.72
C PRO A 113 -5.42 -8.20 -19.51
N TYR A 114 -6.50 -7.41 -19.44
CA TYR A 114 -6.80 -6.60 -18.25
C TYR A 114 -6.87 -7.46 -16.99
N MET A 115 -7.67 -8.53 -17.01
CA MET A 115 -7.85 -9.42 -15.86
C MET A 115 -6.58 -10.23 -15.54
N MET A 116 -5.84 -10.68 -16.55
CA MET A 116 -4.55 -11.34 -16.35
C MET A 116 -3.56 -10.41 -15.63
N LEU A 117 -3.50 -9.14 -16.00
CA LEU A 117 -2.59 -8.17 -15.36
C LEU A 117 -2.94 -7.96 -13.88
N PHE A 118 -4.21 -7.95 -13.49
CA PHE A 118 -4.59 -7.88 -12.07
C PHE A 118 -4.16 -9.13 -11.28
N LEU A 119 -4.27 -10.32 -11.87
CA LEU A 119 -3.84 -11.56 -11.23
C LEU A 119 -2.30 -11.65 -11.11
N PHE A 120 -1.55 -11.21 -12.13
CA PHE A 120 -0.10 -11.08 -12.02
C PHE A 120 0.32 -10.02 -11.01
N LEU A 121 -0.40 -8.89 -10.96
CA LEU A 121 -0.18 -7.84 -9.98
C LEU A 121 -0.37 -8.36 -8.56
N GLU A 122 -1.43 -9.14 -8.32
CA GLU A 122 -1.68 -9.80 -7.03
C GLU A 122 -0.52 -10.71 -6.62
N THR A 123 -0.01 -11.53 -7.55
CA THR A 123 1.16 -12.38 -7.32
C THR A 123 2.38 -11.55 -6.89
N GLY A 124 2.67 -10.46 -7.61
CA GLY A 124 3.79 -9.57 -7.29
C GLY A 124 3.67 -8.94 -5.91
N MET A 125 2.48 -8.43 -5.56
CA MET A 125 2.23 -7.82 -4.25
C MET A 125 2.35 -8.82 -3.10
N LEU A 126 1.76 -10.02 -3.24
CA LEU A 126 1.86 -11.08 -2.24
C LEU A 126 3.30 -11.53 -2.05
N GLY A 127 4.05 -11.69 -3.14
CA GLY A 127 5.42 -12.14 -3.09
C GLY A 127 6.35 -11.19 -2.32
N VAL A 128 6.14 -9.87 -2.44
CA VAL A 128 6.90 -8.88 -1.65
C VAL A 128 6.66 -9.05 -0.15
N PHE A 129 5.42 -9.29 0.28
CA PHE A 129 5.10 -9.43 1.70
C PHE A 129 5.53 -10.76 2.30
N LEU A 130 5.65 -11.80 1.47
CA LEU A 130 5.99 -13.16 1.89
C LEU A 130 7.48 -13.49 1.75
N ALA A 131 8.25 -12.79 0.92
CA ALA A 131 9.64 -13.10 0.65
C ALA A 131 10.56 -12.85 1.86
N LEU A 132 11.38 -13.86 2.17
CA LEU A 132 12.46 -13.85 3.17
C LEU A 132 13.84 -14.08 2.53
N ASP A 133 13.94 -13.92 1.22
CA ASP A 133 15.19 -13.86 0.46
C ASP A 133 15.21 -12.53 -0.31
N LEU A 134 16.30 -11.76 -0.20
CA LEU A 134 16.38 -10.41 -0.77
C LEU A 134 16.26 -10.39 -2.29
N LEU A 135 16.78 -11.41 -2.97
CA LEU A 135 16.69 -11.47 -4.43
C LEU A 135 15.25 -11.79 -4.86
N ILE A 136 14.60 -12.73 -4.18
CA ILE A 136 13.20 -13.07 -4.41
C ILE A 136 12.28 -11.88 -4.09
N PHE A 137 12.56 -11.15 -3.00
CA PHE A 137 11.88 -9.89 -2.67
C PHE A 137 11.98 -8.90 -3.84
N PHE A 138 13.19 -8.71 -4.39
CA PHE A 138 13.41 -7.80 -5.52
C PHE A 138 12.66 -8.25 -6.79
N VAL A 139 12.65 -9.55 -7.08
CA VAL A 139 11.90 -10.10 -8.22
C VAL A 139 10.40 -9.78 -8.09
N PHE A 140 9.80 -10.06 -6.94
CA PHE A 140 8.38 -9.74 -6.72
C PHE A 140 8.11 -8.24 -6.69
N TRP A 141 9.06 -7.43 -6.19
CA TRP A 141 8.99 -5.97 -6.21
C TRP A 141 8.84 -5.41 -7.63
N GLU A 142 9.59 -5.96 -8.60
CA GLU A 142 9.49 -5.58 -10.02
C GLU A 142 8.27 -6.21 -10.70
N ILE A 143 7.90 -7.45 -10.36
CA ILE A 143 6.65 -8.06 -10.84
C ILE A 143 5.43 -7.24 -10.39
N GLY A 144 5.43 -6.62 -9.22
CA GLY A 144 4.35 -5.74 -8.77
C GLY A 144 4.26 -4.42 -9.56
N LEU A 145 5.26 -4.09 -10.37
CA LEU A 145 5.39 -2.81 -11.06
C LEU A 145 5.03 -2.90 -12.55
N VAL A 146 5.46 -3.97 -13.22
CA VAL A 146 5.22 -4.16 -14.66
C VAL A 146 3.73 -4.24 -15.03
N PRO A 147 2.87 -5.02 -14.35
CA PRO A 147 1.45 -5.07 -14.67
C PRO A 147 0.75 -3.73 -14.45
N MET A 148 1.12 -3.00 -13.39
CA MET A 148 0.56 -1.68 -13.10
C MET A 148 0.88 -0.67 -14.21
N TYR A 149 2.12 -0.70 -14.74
CA TYR A 149 2.48 0.12 -15.89
C TYR A 149 1.53 -0.11 -17.08
N PHE A 150 1.29 -1.37 -17.45
CA PHE A 150 0.41 -1.70 -18.58
C PHE A 150 -1.05 -1.35 -18.28
N LEU A 151 -1.52 -1.55 -17.05
CA LEU A 151 -2.87 -1.15 -16.63
C LEU A 151 -3.09 0.36 -16.82
N ILE A 152 -2.13 1.19 -16.41
CA ILE A 152 -2.18 2.64 -16.63
C ILE A 152 -2.08 2.94 -18.13
N ASN A 153 -1.08 2.38 -18.82
CA ASN A 153 -0.80 2.73 -20.20
C ASN A 153 -1.94 2.40 -21.17
N GLN A 154 -2.60 1.25 -20.98
CA GLN A 154 -3.57 0.73 -21.94
C GLN A 154 -5.02 1.08 -21.57
N TRP A 155 -5.37 1.19 -20.28
CA TRP A 155 -6.73 1.50 -19.80
C TRP A 155 -6.83 2.81 -19.01
N GLY A 156 -5.77 3.61 -18.98
CA GLY A 156 -5.81 4.92 -18.36
C GLY A 156 -6.52 5.99 -19.20
N SER A 157 -6.68 7.17 -18.60
CA SER A 157 -7.29 8.36 -19.18
C SER A 157 -6.36 9.08 -20.20
N ALA A 158 -6.66 10.34 -20.54
CA ALA A 158 -6.07 11.07 -21.66
C ALA A 158 -4.53 11.14 -21.65
N ASN A 159 -3.89 11.32 -20.49
CA ASN A 159 -2.44 11.48 -20.34
C ASN A 159 -1.73 10.19 -19.92
N ARG A 160 -2.36 9.03 -20.14
CA ARG A 160 -1.88 7.71 -19.71
C ARG A 160 -0.45 7.38 -20.10
N ASN A 161 0.01 7.78 -21.29
CA ASN A 161 1.38 7.49 -21.77
C ASN A 161 2.44 8.20 -20.92
N TYR A 162 2.22 9.50 -20.64
CA TYR A 162 3.10 10.28 -19.77
C TYR A 162 3.09 9.72 -18.35
N ALA A 163 1.90 9.47 -17.81
CA ALA A 163 1.73 8.98 -16.45
C ALA A 163 2.36 7.59 -16.25
N SER A 164 2.14 6.64 -17.18
CA SER A 164 2.70 5.29 -17.09
C SER A 164 4.22 5.32 -17.22
N LEU A 165 4.78 6.11 -18.17
CA LEU A 165 6.22 6.19 -18.35
C LEU A 165 6.89 6.87 -17.15
N LYS A 166 6.30 7.96 -16.64
CA LYS A 166 6.79 8.62 -15.42
C LYS A 166 6.75 7.67 -14.23
N PHE A 167 5.64 6.96 -14.01
CA PHE A 167 5.54 5.93 -12.97
C PHE A 167 6.68 4.92 -13.07
N MET A 168 6.86 4.32 -14.26
CA MET A 168 7.88 3.30 -14.52
C MET A 168 9.29 3.84 -14.26
N ILE A 169 9.70 4.93 -14.90
CA ILE A 169 11.06 5.48 -14.78
C ILE A 169 11.36 5.89 -13.34
N TYR A 170 10.41 6.55 -12.68
CA TYR A 170 10.62 7.07 -11.33
C TYR A 170 10.82 5.94 -10.33
N THR A 171 10.00 4.89 -10.42
CA THR A 171 10.04 3.74 -9.51
C THR A 171 11.16 2.76 -9.84
N MET A 172 11.45 2.49 -11.12
CA MET A 172 12.61 1.71 -11.55
C MET A 172 13.92 2.41 -11.15
N GLY A 173 14.01 3.73 -11.31
CA GLY A 173 15.20 4.50 -10.95
C GLY A 173 15.59 4.33 -9.48
N GLY A 174 14.60 4.36 -8.56
CA GLY A 174 14.84 4.02 -7.16
C GLY A 174 15.23 2.56 -6.96
N SER A 175 14.60 1.64 -7.70
CA SER A 175 14.81 0.20 -7.57
C SER A 175 16.21 -0.26 -8.05
N LEU A 176 16.88 0.49 -8.91
CA LEU A 176 18.28 0.21 -9.29
C LEU A 176 19.23 0.29 -8.10
N GLY A 177 19.07 1.29 -7.22
CA GLY A 177 19.87 1.42 -6.01
C GLY A 177 19.64 0.25 -5.05
N LEU A 178 18.36 -0.16 -4.90
CA LEU A 178 17.98 -1.35 -4.13
C LEU A 178 18.65 -2.61 -4.69
N LEU A 179 18.60 -2.83 -6.01
CA LEU A 179 19.22 -3.99 -6.65
C LEU A 179 20.72 -4.05 -6.36
N LEU A 180 21.44 -2.93 -6.54
CA LEU A 180 22.88 -2.90 -6.30
C LEU A 180 23.23 -3.21 -4.83
N ALA A 181 22.43 -2.69 -3.88
CA ALA A 181 22.64 -2.94 -2.46
C ALA A 181 22.28 -4.39 -2.06
N VAL A 182 21.23 -4.97 -2.66
CA VAL A 182 20.90 -6.40 -2.51
C VAL A 182 22.04 -7.29 -3.03
N GLN A 183 22.57 -6.99 -4.22
CA GLN A 183 23.68 -7.75 -4.80
C GLN A 183 24.97 -7.60 -3.98
N MET A 184 25.24 -6.41 -3.45
CA MET A 184 26.36 -6.19 -2.54
C MET A 184 26.26 -7.12 -1.32
N LEU A 185 25.12 -7.16 -0.63
CA LEU A 185 24.91 -8.04 0.53
C LEU A 185 25.04 -9.52 0.13
N GLY A 186 24.41 -9.92 -0.97
CA GLY A 186 24.47 -11.30 -1.47
C GLY A 186 25.87 -11.79 -1.77
N VAL A 187 26.70 -10.97 -2.43
CA VAL A 187 28.09 -11.30 -2.75
C VAL A 187 28.97 -11.32 -1.50
N LEU A 188 28.79 -10.37 -0.57
CA LEU A 188 29.61 -10.28 0.65
C LEU A 188 29.39 -11.47 1.59
N PHE A 189 28.15 -11.95 1.72
CA PHE A 189 27.79 -13.01 2.66
C PHE A 189 27.56 -14.37 2.01
N GLY A 190 27.59 -14.45 0.68
CA GLY A 190 27.34 -15.68 -0.07
C GLY A 190 25.94 -16.24 0.17
N THR A 191 24.96 -15.39 0.47
CA THR A 191 23.55 -15.76 0.65
C THR A 191 22.64 -14.55 0.50
N PHE A 192 21.41 -14.76 0.03
CA PHE A 192 20.36 -13.75 -0.01
C PHE A 192 19.30 -13.97 1.07
N ASP A 193 19.44 -14.99 1.92
CA ASP A 193 18.52 -15.29 3.02
C ASP A 193 18.52 -14.15 4.04
N LEU A 194 17.35 -13.56 4.24
CA LEU A 194 17.20 -12.33 4.99
C LEU A 194 17.52 -12.51 6.48
N LEU A 195 17.19 -13.66 7.07
CA LEU A 195 17.45 -13.95 8.48
C LEU A 195 18.94 -14.13 8.73
N ALA A 196 19.63 -14.85 7.82
CA ALA A 196 21.09 -14.96 7.86
C ALA A 196 21.77 -13.60 7.69
N LEU A 197 21.26 -12.77 6.78
CA LEU A 197 21.79 -11.42 6.54
C LEU A 197 21.60 -10.51 7.76
N TYR A 198 20.46 -10.55 8.47
CA TYR A 198 20.30 -9.79 9.71
C TYR A 198 21.39 -10.10 10.74
N GLN A 199 21.78 -11.36 10.86
CA GLN A 199 22.80 -11.78 11.82
C GLN A 199 24.20 -11.38 11.35
N ASN A 200 24.57 -11.80 10.13
CA ASN A 200 25.93 -11.64 9.60
C ASN A 200 26.29 -10.18 9.29
N TRP A 201 25.32 -9.39 8.79
CA TRP A 201 25.54 -7.99 8.48
C TRP A 201 25.71 -7.14 9.74
N ASN A 202 24.94 -7.45 10.80
CA ASN A 202 24.99 -6.72 12.06
C ASN A 202 26.14 -7.15 12.97
N SER A 203 26.76 -8.31 12.74
CA SER A 203 27.94 -8.74 13.51
C SER A 203 29.25 -8.05 13.11
N LEU A 204 29.28 -7.32 11.98
CA LEU A 204 30.47 -6.57 11.55
C LEU A 204 30.76 -5.38 12.48
N ASN A 205 32.03 -5.15 12.80
CA ASN A 205 32.40 -4.00 13.62
C ASN A 205 32.42 -2.72 12.77
N PRO A 206 31.95 -1.57 13.29
CA PRO A 206 31.93 -0.32 12.53
C PRO A 206 33.30 0.15 12.01
N GLY A 207 34.38 -0.22 12.70
CA GLY A 207 35.76 0.15 12.36
C GLY A 207 36.45 -0.78 11.37
N ASP A 208 35.83 -1.91 11.01
CA ASP A 208 36.38 -2.82 10.01
C ASP A 208 36.38 -2.16 8.63
N ILE A 209 37.30 -2.58 7.77
CA ILE A 209 37.39 -2.09 6.39
C ILE A 209 36.69 -3.09 5.46
N LEU A 210 35.70 -2.60 4.72
CA LEU A 210 34.92 -3.34 3.75
C LEU A 210 34.88 -2.54 2.45
N LEU A 211 35.20 -3.20 1.32
CA LEU A 211 35.24 -2.55 0.00
C LEU A 211 36.14 -1.28 -0.06
N GLY A 212 37.22 -1.26 0.74
CA GLY A 212 38.16 -0.14 0.80
C GLY A 212 37.68 1.07 1.63
N MET A 213 36.56 0.94 2.35
CA MET A 213 35.96 1.97 3.19
C MET A 213 35.63 1.42 4.58
N SER A 214 35.32 2.27 5.56
CA SER A 214 34.81 1.77 6.85
C SER A 214 33.44 1.11 6.68
N VAL A 215 33.17 0.04 7.44
CA VAL A 215 31.86 -0.64 7.45
C VAL A 215 30.73 0.35 7.72
N SER A 216 30.93 1.31 8.63
CA SER A 216 29.94 2.37 8.91
C SER A 216 29.58 3.18 7.66
N THR A 217 30.56 3.51 6.82
CA THR A 217 30.30 4.23 5.57
C THR A 217 29.57 3.35 4.54
N VAL A 218 29.98 2.08 4.41
CA VAL A 218 29.29 1.13 3.51
C VAL A 218 27.83 0.95 3.94
N LYS A 219 27.58 0.75 5.23
CA LYS A 219 26.23 0.65 5.81
C LYS A 219 25.41 1.91 5.57
N SER A 220 26.00 3.09 5.75
CA SER A 220 25.30 4.37 5.50
C SER A 220 24.90 4.55 4.02
N ILE A 221 25.77 4.16 3.09
CA ILE A 221 25.47 4.22 1.64
C ILE A 221 24.36 3.22 1.30
N ALA A 222 24.48 1.98 1.79
CA ALA A 222 23.50 0.94 1.54
C ALA A 222 22.14 1.29 2.19
N PHE A 223 22.14 1.85 3.40
CA PHE A 223 20.95 2.39 4.07
C PHE A 223 20.23 3.38 3.15
N TRP A 224 20.93 4.38 2.60
CA TRP A 224 20.30 5.36 1.71
C TRP A 224 19.85 4.78 0.37
N ALA A 225 20.55 3.77 -0.16
CA ALA A 225 20.11 3.06 -1.35
C ALA A 225 18.75 2.36 -1.13
N PHE A 226 18.58 1.66 -0.01
CA PHE A 226 17.29 1.06 0.38
C PHE A 226 16.25 2.15 0.70
N ALA A 227 16.61 3.13 1.54
CA ALA A 227 15.69 4.17 2.01
C ALA A 227 15.16 5.02 0.85
N ILE A 228 15.98 5.39 -0.14
CA ILE A 228 15.52 6.16 -1.31
C ILE A 228 14.60 5.31 -2.20
N ALA A 229 14.94 4.05 -2.43
CA ALA A 229 14.09 3.15 -3.22
C ALA A 229 12.69 3.02 -2.60
N PHE A 230 12.62 2.86 -1.29
CA PHE A 230 11.36 2.79 -0.56
C PHE A 230 10.66 4.14 -0.44
N ALA A 231 11.40 5.23 -0.23
CA ALA A 231 10.86 6.60 -0.18
C ALA A 231 10.12 6.98 -1.48
N VAL A 232 10.66 6.55 -2.63
CA VAL A 232 10.02 6.70 -3.94
C VAL A 232 8.69 5.94 -3.99
N LYS A 233 8.63 4.72 -3.46
CA LYS A 233 7.43 3.87 -3.50
C LYS A 233 6.38 4.23 -2.42
N VAL A 234 6.79 4.84 -1.29
CA VAL A 234 5.93 5.42 -0.22
C VAL A 234 5.43 6.84 -0.53
N PRO A 235 5.66 7.31 -1.75
CA PRO A 235 5.81 8.72 -2.15
C PRO A 235 6.00 9.74 -1.02
N ILE A 236 7.15 9.72 -0.33
CA ILE A 236 7.49 10.84 0.58
C ILE A 236 8.07 12.03 -0.19
N TRP A 237 7.95 13.24 0.35
CA TRP A 237 8.60 14.41 -0.23
C TRP A 237 10.14 14.23 -0.22
N PRO A 238 10.88 14.56 -1.30
CA PRO A 238 10.42 15.12 -2.59
C PRO A 238 10.04 14.06 -3.66
N PHE A 239 10.12 12.77 -3.34
CA PHE A 239 9.98 11.62 -4.25
C PHE A 239 8.53 11.22 -4.59
N HIS A 240 7.57 12.15 -4.57
CA HIS A 240 6.14 11.85 -4.66
C HIS A 240 5.50 12.23 -6.00
N THR A 241 6.19 12.97 -6.87
CA THR A 241 5.57 13.64 -8.04
C THR A 241 5.00 12.69 -9.10
N TRP A 242 5.40 11.42 -9.09
CA TRP A 242 4.83 10.41 -9.98
C TRP A 242 3.43 9.99 -9.54
N LEU A 243 3.14 10.03 -8.24
CA LEU A 243 1.93 9.45 -7.66
C LEU A 243 0.65 10.15 -8.11
N PRO A 244 0.53 11.50 -8.03
CA PRO A 244 -0.68 12.18 -8.48
C PRO A 244 -0.97 11.95 -9.96
N ASP A 245 0.06 11.94 -10.80
CA ASP A 245 -0.11 11.72 -12.25
C ASP A 245 -0.55 10.28 -12.53
N ALA A 246 0.08 9.29 -11.90
CA ALA A 246 -0.28 7.88 -12.03
C ALA A 246 -1.73 7.62 -11.60
N HIS A 247 -2.16 8.13 -10.45
CA HIS A 247 -3.54 7.93 -9.97
C HIS A 247 -4.60 8.64 -10.79
N THR A 248 -4.29 9.86 -11.24
CA THR A 248 -5.22 10.66 -12.04
C THR A 248 -5.55 9.91 -13.33
N GLU A 249 -4.54 9.30 -13.94
CA GLU A 249 -4.69 8.60 -15.23
C GLU A 249 -5.01 7.12 -15.10
N ALA A 250 -4.74 6.44 -13.99
CA ALA A 250 -5.02 5.01 -13.83
C ALA A 250 -6.54 4.70 -13.92
N PRO A 251 -6.92 3.50 -14.41
CA PRO A 251 -8.29 3.02 -14.29
C PRO A 251 -8.70 2.90 -12.81
N THR A 252 -10.01 2.95 -12.51
CA THR A 252 -10.55 2.96 -11.13
C THR A 252 -9.96 1.86 -10.25
N ALA A 253 -10.06 0.60 -10.68
CA ALA A 253 -9.49 -0.54 -9.96
C ALA A 253 -7.95 -0.50 -9.87
N GLY A 254 -7.29 0.08 -10.88
CA GLY A 254 -5.84 0.33 -10.84
C GLY A 254 -5.47 1.29 -9.71
N SER A 255 -6.22 2.39 -9.56
CA SER A 255 -6.05 3.32 -8.44
C SER A 255 -6.39 2.71 -7.09
N MET A 256 -7.40 1.83 -7.01
CA MET A 256 -7.72 1.09 -5.78
C MET A 256 -6.52 0.28 -5.30
N ILE A 257 -5.87 -0.48 -6.19
CA ILE A 257 -4.71 -1.30 -5.85
C ILE A 257 -3.44 -0.46 -5.66
N LEU A 258 -3.23 0.56 -6.50
CA LEU A 258 -2.08 1.44 -6.41
C LEU A 258 -2.03 2.11 -5.03
N ALA A 259 -3.13 2.73 -4.59
CA ALA A 259 -3.20 3.37 -3.29
C ALA A 259 -3.36 2.34 -2.17
N GLY A 260 -4.18 1.32 -2.39
CA GLY A 260 -4.53 0.30 -1.41
C GLY A 260 -3.32 -0.49 -0.94
N VAL A 261 -2.50 -0.98 -1.87
CA VAL A 261 -1.44 -1.97 -1.60
C VAL A 261 -0.07 -1.52 -2.08
N LEU A 262 0.08 -1.01 -3.31
CA LEU A 262 1.42 -0.75 -3.87
C LEU A 262 2.23 0.28 -3.05
N LEU A 263 1.56 1.27 -2.47
CA LEU A 263 2.21 2.26 -1.58
C LEU A 263 2.74 1.62 -0.29
N LYS A 264 2.12 0.52 0.14
CA LYS A 264 2.48 -0.20 1.37
C LYS A 264 3.71 -1.07 1.16
N LEU A 265 4.02 -1.46 -0.07
CA LEU A 265 5.26 -2.18 -0.38
C LEU A 265 6.49 -1.39 0.04
N GLY A 266 6.51 -0.08 -0.21
CA GLY A 266 7.62 0.77 0.22
C GLY A 266 7.75 0.87 1.74
N ALA A 267 6.63 1.04 2.44
CA ALA A 267 6.64 1.14 3.90
C ALA A 267 7.02 -0.20 4.53
N TYR A 268 6.54 -1.30 3.97
CA TYR A 268 6.96 -2.64 4.31
C TYR A 268 8.46 -2.85 4.08
N GLY A 269 9.03 -2.33 2.98
CA GLY A 269 10.47 -2.34 2.74
C GLY A 269 11.27 -1.60 3.82
N PHE A 270 10.79 -0.44 4.29
CA PHE A 270 11.41 0.24 5.43
C PHE A 270 11.37 -0.62 6.70
N ILE A 271 10.20 -1.18 7.02
CA ILE A 271 9.98 -1.94 8.26
C ILE A 271 10.78 -3.25 8.23
N ARG A 272 10.70 -3.99 7.14
CA ARG A 272 11.31 -5.31 7.01
C ARG A 272 12.79 -5.24 6.70
N LEU A 273 13.23 -4.32 5.84
CA LEU A 273 14.59 -4.33 5.32
C LEU A 273 15.43 -3.22 5.96
N VAL A 274 14.95 -1.98 6.04
CA VAL A 274 15.77 -0.87 6.55
C VAL A 274 16.04 -1.01 8.04
N LEU A 275 15.01 -1.15 8.87
CA LEU A 275 15.19 -1.18 10.33
C LEU A 275 16.06 -2.35 10.81
N PRO A 276 15.87 -3.60 10.34
CA PRO A 276 16.63 -4.73 10.87
C PRO A 276 18.02 -4.89 10.23
N LEU A 277 18.21 -4.50 8.96
CA LEU A 277 19.56 -4.52 8.35
C LEU A 277 20.42 -3.32 8.76
N TYR A 278 19.82 -2.19 9.12
CA TYR A 278 20.56 -0.96 9.40
C TYR A 278 20.06 -0.27 10.67
N PRO A 279 20.02 -0.96 11.83
CA PRO A 279 19.45 -0.41 13.05
C PRO A 279 20.22 0.82 13.57
N VAL A 280 21.54 0.83 13.41
CA VAL A 280 22.40 1.95 13.82
C VAL A 280 22.15 3.17 12.93
N GLU A 281 22.16 2.97 11.62
CA GLU A 281 21.94 4.04 10.64
C GLU A 281 20.49 4.56 10.71
N ALA A 282 19.51 3.69 10.93
CA ALA A 282 18.13 4.08 11.15
C ALA A 282 17.99 5.02 12.36
N LYS A 283 18.73 4.76 13.44
CA LYS A 283 18.77 5.65 14.61
C LYS A 283 19.48 6.98 14.30
N ILE A 284 20.63 6.94 13.62
CA ILE A 284 21.41 8.14 13.25
C ILE A 284 20.60 9.05 12.31
N PHE A 285 19.97 8.47 11.29
CA PHE A 285 19.24 9.20 10.25
C PHE A 285 17.75 9.35 10.54
N ALA A 286 17.26 8.94 11.71
CA ALA A 286 15.85 9.05 12.09
C ALA A 286 15.33 10.49 11.97
N GLY A 287 16.14 11.49 12.35
CA GLY A 287 15.77 12.91 12.18
C GLY A 287 15.56 13.32 10.73
N ALA A 288 16.37 12.78 9.80
CA ALA A 288 16.21 13.02 8.37
C ALA A 288 14.95 12.34 7.83
N LEU A 289 14.69 11.08 8.21
CA LEU A 289 13.44 10.39 7.85
C LEU A 289 12.21 11.11 8.40
N ALA A 290 12.27 11.59 9.65
CA ALA A 290 11.20 12.38 10.28
C ALA A 290 10.96 13.70 9.54
N PHE A 291 12.02 14.39 9.10
CA PHE A 291 11.90 15.58 8.27
C PHE A 291 11.17 15.29 6.95
N LEU A 292 11.59 14.25 6.20
CA LEU A 292 10.94 13.87 4.94
C LEU A 292 9.49 13.45 5.15
N ALA A 293 9.19 12.73 6.24
CA ALA A 293 7.85 12.34 6.63
C ALA A 293 6.95 13.56 6.91
N VAL A 294 7.39 14.49 7.74
CA VAL A 294 6.64 15.72 8.06
C VAL A 294 6.45 16.60 6.83
N ALA A 295 7.47 16.71 5.98
CA ALA A 295 7.34 17.41 4.71
C ALA A 295 6.27 16.76 3.82
N ALA A 296 6.20 15.42 3.75
CA ALA A 296 5.14 14.70 3.04
C ALA A 296 3.75 14.94 3.65
N ILE A 297 3.64 14.91 4.98
CA ILE A 297 2.39 15.20 5.71
C ILE A 297 1.90 16.61 5.37
N VAL A 298 2.74 17.63 5.52
CA VAL A 298 2.33 19.03 5.34
C VAL A 298 2.12 19.36 3.86
N PHE A 299 3.10 19.09 3.00
CA PHE A 299 3.00 19.44 1.57
C PHE A 299 2.01 18.55 0.82
N GLY A 300 1.84 17.30 1.22
CA GLY A 300 0.77 16.44 0.70
C GLY A 300 -0.62 17.01 1.01
N ALA A 301 -0.83 17.50 2.24
CA ALA A 301 -2.10 18.12 2.64
C ALA A 301 -2.36 19.44 1.90
N PHE A 302 -1.35 20.30 1.78
CA PHE A 302 -1.48 21.54 1.01
C PHE A 302 -1.71 21.28 -0.47
N GLY A 303 -0.99 20.30 -1.04
CA GLY A 303 -1.16 19.83 -2.40
C GLY A 303 -2.59 19.36 -2.65
N SER A 304 -3.14 18.53 -1.75
CA SER A 304 -4.52 18.05 -1.79
C SER A 304 -5.54 19.19 -1.74
N PHE A 305 -5.38 20.10 -0.77
CA PHE A 305 -6.25 21.27 -0.64
C PHE A 305 -6.23 22.17 -1.89
N GLY A 306 -5.09 22.28 -2.56
CA GLY A 306 -4.94 23.04 -3.79
C GLY A 306 -5.57 22.41 -5.04
N GLN A 307 -5.96 21.13 -5.01
CA GLN A 307 -6.49 20.47 -6.21
C GLN A 307 -7.94 20.84 -6.52
N THR A 308 -8.24 20.97 -7.81
CA THR A 308 -9.60 21.02 -8.38
C THR A 308 -10.01 19.69 -9.00
N ASP A 309 -9.07 18.81 -9.36
CA ASP A 309 -9.37 17.45 -9.82
C ASP A 309 -9.61 16.54 -8.61
N PHE A 310 -10.77 15.88 -8.58
CA PHE A 310 -11.20 15.04 -7.45
C PHE A 310 -10.29 13.82 -7.26
N LYS A 311 -9.85 13.18 -8.34
CA LYS A 311 -8.97 12.00 -8.27
C LYS A 311 -7.57 12.41 -7.81
N ARG A 312 -7.09 13.56 -8.27
CA ARG A 312 -5.81 14.13 -7.88
C ARG A 312 -5.80 14.59 -6.41
N LEU A 313 -6.91 15.12 -5.92
CA LEU A 313 -7.11 15.45 -4.49
C LEU A 313 -6.86 14.19 -3.62
N VAL A 314 -7.52 13.07 -3.95
CA VAL A 314 -7.35 11.79 -3.23
C VAL A 314 -5.93 11.22 -3.39
N ALA A 315 -5.26 11.48 -4.51
CA ALA A 315 -3.86 11.07 -4.67
C ALA A 315 -2.91 11.84 -3.74
N TYR A 316 -3.10 13.15 -3.58
CA TYR A 316 -2.30 13.94 -2.63
C TYR A 316 -2.64 13.65 -1.17
N SER A 317 -3.90 13.30 -0.84
CA SER A 317 -4.22 12.82 0.50
C SER A 317 -3.44 11.54 0.85
N SER A 318 -3.21 10.66 -0.13
CA SER A 318 -2.39 9.46 0.06
C SER A 318 -0.93 9.79 0.41
N VAL A 319 -0.34 10.85 -0.17
CA VAL A 319 1.00 11.36 0.21
C VAL A 319 1.02 11.78 1.68
N ASN A 320 -0.01 12.50 2.12
CA ASN A 320 -0.14 12.94 3.50
C ASN A 320 -0.22 11.76 4.48
N HIS A 321 -1.14 10.81 4.26
CA HIS A 321 -1.35 9.66 5.17
C HIS A 321 -0.14 8.72 5.21
N MET A 322 0.53 8.48 4.07
CA MET A 322 1.75 7.68 4.06
C MET A 322 2.93 8.40 4.72
N GLY A 323 2.92 9.74 4.75
CA GLY A 323 3.86 10.51 5.56
C GLY A 323 3.78 10.18 7.06
N PHE A 324 2.57 9.96 7.60
CA PHE A 324 2.42 9.48 8.99
C PHE A 324 3.06 8.11 9.20
N VAL A 325 2.91 7.19 8.25
CA VAL A 325 3.56 5.86 8.32
C VAL A 325 5.08 6.00 8.46
N VAL A 326 5.70 6.88 7.65
CA VAL A 326 7.15 7.11 7.71
C VAL A 326 7.57 7.84 8.98
N LEU A 327 6.73 8.73 9.53
CA LEU A 327 6.98 9.34 10.83
C LEU A 327 7.02 8.28 11.95
N GLY A 328 6.08 7.33 11.93
CA GLY A 328 6.07 6.21 12.87
C GLY A 328 7.30 5.31 12.74
N ILE A 329 7.74 5.04 11.51
CA ILE A 329 8.99 4.30 11.23
C ILE A 329 10.21 5.06 11.77
N ALA A 330 10.29 6.37 11.53
CA ALA A 330 11.40 7.20 12.00
C ALA A 330 11.46 7.27 13.54
N ALA A 331 10.31 7.42 14.20
CA ALA A 331 10.20 7.38 15.65
C ALA A 331 10.65 6.03 16.21
N ALA A 332 10.22 4.93 15.58
CA ALA A 332 10.58 3.59 16.02
C ALA A 332 12.08 3.29 15.82
N GLY A 333 12.68 3.76 14.73
CA GLY A 333 14.13 3.68 14.52
C GLY A 333 14.94 4.48 15.55
N LEU A 334 14.47 5.67 15.94
CA LEU A 334 15.15 6.51 16.95
C LEU A 334 15.05 5.92 18.36
N ALA A 335 13.87 5.39 18.70
CA ALA A 335 13.50 4.94 20.04
C ALA A 335 13.42 3.41 20.15
N ALA A 336 14.17 2.68 19.30
CA ALA A 336 14.17 1.22 19.25
C ALA A 336 14.28 0.58 20.66
N GLY A 337 13.45 -0.43 20.92
CA GLY A 337 13.37 -1.13 22.21
C GLY A 337 12.53 -0.43 23.29
N THR A 338 11.92 0.72 23.00
CA THR A 338 11.03 1.43 23.94
C THR A 338 9.55 1.16 23.66
N ALA A 339 8.68 1.43 24.65
CA ALA A 339 7.24 1.38 24.45
C ALA A 339 6.76 2.36 23.35
N ASP A 340 7.44 3.50 23.21
CA ASP A 340 7.12 4.52 22.21
C ASP A 340 7.37 4.00 20.78
N ALA A 341 8.46 3.27 20.57
CA ALA A 341 8.75 2.62 19.30
C ALA A 341 7.72 1.56 18.93
N HIS A 342 7.30 0.72 19.89
CA HIS A 342 6.26 -0.28 19.65
C HIS A 342 4.93 0.37 19.28
N ILE A 343 4.51 1.43 20.00
CA ILE A 343 3.27 2.15 19.70
C ILE A 343 3.34 2.81 18.32
N ALA A 344 4.46 3.49 18.00
CA ALA A 344 4.65 4.15 16.72
C ALA A 344 4.64 3.17 15.55
N MET A 345 5.35 2.04 15.69
CA MET A 345 5.44 1.03 14.64
C MET A 345 4.14 0.25 14.46
N SER A 346 3.46 -0.16 15.54
CA SER A 346 2.13 -0.77 15.44
C SER A 346 1.12 0.18 14.81
N GLY A 347 1.20 1.48 15.15
CA GLY A 347 0.42 2.53 14.49
C GLY A 347 0.73 2.65 13.00
N ALA A 348 2.00 2.59 12.60
CA ALA A 348 2.43 2.64 11.21
C ALA A 348 1.91 1.47 10.38
N VAL A 349 2.02 0.23 10.90
CA VAL A 349 1.48 -0.97 10.25
C VAL A 349 -0.05 -0.94 10.19
N LEU A 350 -0.71 -0.51 11.28
CA LEU A 350 -2.16 -0.35 11.27
C LEU A 350 -2.61 0.76 10.30
N GLN A 351 -1.85 1.85 10.16
CA GLN A 351 -2.13 2.91 9.19
C GLN A 351 -1.96 2.39 7.76
N MET A 352 -0.96 1.55 7.49
CA MET A 352 -0.83 0.87 6.19
C MET A 352 -2.10 0.08 5.86
N PHE A 353 -2.65 -0.67 6.81
CA PHE A 353 -3.91 -1.40 6.63
C PHE A 353 -5.10 -0.45 6.45
N ASN A 354 -5.28 0.50 7.36
CA ASN A 354 -6.43 1.39 7.41
C ASN A 354 -6.52 2.35 6.24
N HIS A 355 -5.40 2.98 5.88
CA HIS A 355 -5.28 3.81 4.68
C HIS A 355 -5.49 2.97 3.42
N GLY A 356 -5.09 1.69 3.43
CA GLY A 356 -5.38 0.76 2.33
C GLY A 356 -6.88 0.65 2.04
N LEU A 357 -7.69 0.48 3.09
CA LEU A 357 -9.15 0.39 2.98
C LEU A 357 -9.77 1.74 2.56
N SER A 358 -9.44 2.83 3.27
CA SER A 358 -10.07 4.13 3.02
C SER A 358 -9.67 4.72 1.66
N ALA A 359 -8.40 4.62 1.26
CA ALA A 359 -7.95 5.12 -0.03
C ALA A 359 -8.55 4.31 -1.19
N ALA A 360 -8.61 2.97 -1.09
CA ALA A 360 -9.27 2.15 -2.10
C ALA A 360 -10.76 2.53 -2.25
N GLY A 361 -11.47 2.73 -1.12
CA GLY A 361 -12.86 3.19 -1.13
C GLY A 361 -13.02 4.58 -1.77
N MET A 362 -12.17 5.55 -1.41
CA MET A 362 -12.20 6.89 -2.00
C MET A 362 -11.93 6.87 -3.51
N PHE A 363 -10.91 6.14 -3.97
CA PHE A 363 -10.62 6.01 -5.40
C PHE A 363 -11.73 5.28 -6.16
N PHE A 364 -12.37 4.29 -5.55
CA PHE A 364 -13.53 3.64 -6.12
C PHE A 364 -14.70 4.62 -6.30
N LEU A 365 -15.04 5.40 -5.27
CA LEU A 365 -16.13 6.37 -5.34
C LEU A 365 -15.87 7.49 -6.35
N VAL A 366 -14.63 7.99 -6.44
CA VAL A 366 -14.22 8.90 -7.51
C VAL A 366 -14.45 8.27 -8.89
N GLY A 367 -14.17 6.98 -9.04
CA GLY A 367 -14.46 6.23 -10.26
C GLY A 367 -15.95 6.12 -10.57
N VAL A 368 -16.77 5.77 -9.57
CA VAL A 368 -18.24 5.64 -9.69
C VAL A 368 -18.89 6.92 -10.19
N ILE A 369 -18.48 8.08 -9.66
CA ILE A 369 -19.01 9.35 -10.13
C ILE A 369 -18.47 9.70 -11.53
N TYR A 370 -17.18 9.45 -11.78
CA TYR A 370 -16.56 9.71 -13.08
C TYR A 370 -17.18 8.88 -14.22
N GLU A 371 -17.58 7.63 -13.97
CA GLU A 371 -18.26 6.80 -14.98
C GLU A 371 -19.62 7.40 -15.42
N ARG A 372 -20.26 8.21 -14.57
CA ARG A 372 -21.55 8.84 -14.85
C ARG A 372 -21.42 10.26 -15.39
N THR A 373 -20.41 11.00 -14.93
CA THR A 373 -20.26 12.44 -15.24
C THR A 373 -19.19 12.72 -16.29
N HIS A 374 -18.25 11.81 -16.50
CA HIS A 374 -17.06 11.96 -17.35
C HIS A 374 -16.20 13.20 -17.07
N THR A 375 -16.42 13.86 -15.94
CA THR A 375 -15.60 14.97 -15.44
C THR A 375 -15.01 14.59 -14.09
N ARG A 376 -13.83 15.13 -13.79
CA ARG A 376 -13.17 15.01 -12.48
C ARG A 376 -13.10 16.37 -11.79
N ASN A 377 -13.61 17.43 -12.42
CA ASN A 377 -13.50 18.79 -11.93
C ASN A 377 -14.50 19.00 -10.78
N LEU A 378 -13.97 19.25 -9.58
CA LEU A 378 -14.75 19.53 -8.37
C LEU A 378 -15.65 20.77 -8.52
N ASP A 379 -15.34 21.67 -9.43
CA ASP A 379 -16.13 22.88 -9.66
C ASP A 379 -17.43 22.62 -10.44
N GLU A 380 -17.58 21.43 -11.05
CA GLU A 380 -18.74 21.05 -11.88
C GLU A 380 -19.76 20.16 -11.14
N PHE A 381 -19.44 19.65 -9.94
CA PHE A 381 -20.29 18.69 -9.24
C PHE A 381 -21.40 19.30 -8.37
N GLY A 382 -21.06 20.22 -7.47
CA GLY A 382 -21.83 20.64 -6.28
C GLY A 382 -23.34 20.47 -6.31
N GLY A 383 -23.92 19.97 -5.20
CA GLY A 383 -25.36 19.74 -5.06
C GLY A 383 -25.83 18.35 -5.48
N LEU A 384 -24.94 17.35 -5.46
CA LEU A 384 -25.29 15.98 -5.87
C LEU A 384 -26.03 15.16 -4.80
N PHE A 385 -25.96 15.54 -3.52
CA PHE A 385 -26.62 14.78 -2.44
C PHE A 385 -28.13 14.53 -2.64
N PRO A 386 -28.96 15.52 -3.05
CA PRO A 386 -30.38 15.26 -3.32
C PRO A 386 -30.62 14.35 -4.55
N LEU A 387 -29.65 14.20 -5.45
CA LEU A 387 -29.77 13.38 -6.66
C LEU A 387 -29.34 11.93 -6.42
N VAL A 388 -28.27 11.74 -5.65
CA VAL A 388 -27.65 10.44 -5.35
C VAL A 388 -27.34 10.28 -3.85
N PRO A 389 -28.37 10.25 -2.99
CA PRO A 389 -28.20 10.26 -1.53
C PRO A 389 -27.47 9.02 -0.99
N VAL A 390 -27.57 7.85 -1.63
CA VAL A 390 -26.89 6.64 -1.17
C VAL A 390 -25.38 6.75 -1.43
N TYR A 391 -24.99 7.13 -2.66
CA TYR A 391 -23.61 7.48 -2.97
C TYR A 391 -23.09 8.57 -2.02
N GLY A 392 -23.87 9.62 -1.79
CA GLY A 392 -23.50 10.72 -0.90
C GLY A 392 -23.22 10.27 0.53
N GLY A 393 -24.08 9.41 1.10
CA GLY A 393 -23.86 8.83 2.43
C GLY A 393 -22.59 7.97 2.51
N ILE A 394 -22.35 7.12 1.50
CA ILE A 394 -21.14 6.29 1.42
C ILE A 394 -19.88 7.16 1.29
N LEU A 395 -19.93 8.21 0.48
CA LEU A 395 -18.82 9.15 0.30
C LEU A 395 -18.50 9.91 1.58
N ILE A 396 -19.51 10.40 2.31
CA ILE A 396 -19.31 11.05 3.61
C ILE A 396 -18.66 10.06 4.59
N PHE A 397 -19.22 8.86 4.74
CA PHE A 397 -18.68 7.86 5.66
C PHE A 397 -17.21 7.53 5.36
N THR A 398 -16.90 7.24 4.10
CA THR A 398 -15.54 6.87 3.65
C THR A 398 -14.58 8.04 3.82
N SER A 399 -15.04 9.25 3.51
CA SER A 399 -14.29 10.49 3.72
C SER A 399 -13.99 10.74 5.20
N MET A 400 -14.94 10.48 6.10
CA MET A 400 -14.73 10.59 7.55
C MET A 400 -13.74 9.55 8.07
N ALA A 401 -13.74 8.33 7.52
CA ALA A 401 -12.73 7.33 7.84
C ALA A 401 -11.33 7.79 7.41
N SER A 402 -11.19 8.37 6.21
CA SER A 402 -9.94 8.96 5.74
C SER A 402 -9.53 10.20 6.54
N LEU A 403 -10.47 10.97 7.07
CA LEU A 403 -10.18 12.17 7.87
C LEU A 403 -9.54 11.84 9.22
N GLY A 404 -9.72 10.62 9.70
CA GLY A 404 -9.35 10.23 11.07
C GLY A 404 -10.43 10.60 12.08
N LEU A 405 -11.71 10.46 11.74
CA LEU A 405 -12.82 10.64 12.70
C LEU A 405 -12.75 9.56 13.79
N PRO A 406 -12.76 9.91 15.10
CA PRO A 406 -12.84 8.94 16.18
C PRO A 406 -14.03 7.99 16.02
N GLY A 407 -13.79 6.69 16.26
CA GLY A 407 -14.76 5.62 16.00
C GLY A 407 -14.64 4.99 14.61
N LEU A 408 -13.87 5.57 13.70
CA LEU A 408 -13.47 4.97 12.42
C LEU A 408 -11.98 4.64 12.42
N ASN A 409 -11.58 3.72 11.54
CA ASN A 409 -10.27 3.10 11.56
C ASN A 409 -9.09 4.08 11.46
N GLY A 410 -9.16 5.11 10.59
CA GLY A 410 -8.07 6.06 10.37
C GLY A 410 -7.58 6.77 11.65
N PHE A 411 -8.50 7.07 12.58
CA PHE A 411 -8.15 7.74 13.83
C PHE A 411 -7.20 6.91 14.69
N VAL A 412 -7.48 5.61 14.83
CA VAL A 412 -6.76 4.73 15.76
C VAL A 412 -5.28 4.66 15.39
N SER A 413 -4.99 4.43 14.12
CA SER A 413 -3.63 4.29 13.62
C SER A 413 -2.85 5.59 13.65
N GLU A 414 -3.45 6.71 13.23
CA GLU A 414 -2.78 8.02 13.30
C GLU A 414 -2.54 8.46 14.73
N PHE A 415 -3.49 8.23 15.65
CA PHE A 415 -3.31 8.52 17.06
C PHE A 415 -2.13 7.73 17.66
N MET A 416 -2.01 6.44 17.34
CA MET A 416 -0.87 5.63 17.78
C MET A 416 0.46 6.18 17.24
N ILE A 417 0.54 6.54 15.97
CA ILE A 417 1.75 7.15 15.38
C ILE A 417 2.11 8.44 16.11
N VAL A 418 1.14 9.34 16.31
CA VAL A 418 1.35 10.62 16.99
C VAL A 418 1.81 10.40 18.43
N ARG A 419 1.15 9.51 19.17
CA ARG A 419 1.56 9.18 20.55
C ARG A 419 2.97 8.60 20.56
N GLY A 420 3.26 7.58 19.76
CA GLY A 420 4.57 6.93 19.74
C GLY A 420 5.69 7.86 19.29
N SER A 421 5.39 8.85 18.44
CA SER A 421 6.38 9.81 17.92
C SER A 421 6.61 11.01 18.84
N TYR A 422 5.67 11.32 19.75
CA TYR A 422 5.70 12.57 20.50
C TYR A 422 6.95 12.75 21.38
N GLN A 423 7.32 11.74 22.18
CA GLN A 423 8.52 11.81 23.03
C GLN A 423 9.83 11.82 22.21
N PRO A 424 10.06 10.88 21.27
CA PRO A 424 11.33 10.85 20.54
C PRO A 424 11.49 11.96 19.50
N LEU A 425 10.39 12.49 18.94
CA LEU A 425 10.38 13.42 17.81
C LEU A 425 9.37 14.56 18.03
N THR A 426 9.40 15.21 19.19
CA THR A 426 8.37 16.18 19.62
C THR A 426 8.11 17.30 18.61
N ILE A 427 9.17 17.94 18.11
CA ILE A 427 9.05 19.06 17.16
C ILE A 427 8.44 18.60 15.84
N TYR A 428 8.92 17.47 15.29
CA TYR A 428 8.38 16.88 14.06
C TYR A 428 6.91 16.49 14.23
N THR A 429 6.57 15.86 15.35
CA THR A 429 5.20 15.47 15.68
C THR A 429 4.30 16.69 15.79
N ALA A 430 4.73 17.76 16.45
CA ALA A 430 3.97 19.00 16.56
C ALA A 430 3.70 19.64 15.18
N ILE A 431 4.71 19.70 14.30
CA ILE A 431 4.56 20.25 12.94
C ILE A 431 3.61 19.37 12.10
N SER A 432 3.66 18.05 12.27
CA SER A 432 2.77 17.12 11.55
C SER A 432 1.28 17.40 11.78
N MET A 433 0.92 18.00 12.92
CA MET A 433 -0.46 18.37 13.25
C MET A 433 -1.02 19.43 12.29
N LEU A 434 -0.17 20.23 11.64
CA LEU A 434 -0.61 21.14 10.58
C LEU A 434 -1.16 20.37 9.38
N GLY A 435 -0.53 19.25 9.00
CA GLY A 435 -1.04 18.40 7.92
C GLY A 435 -2.33 17.67 8.32
N LEU A 436 -2.49 17.30 9.59
CA LEU A 436 -3.74 16.74 10.11
C LEU A 436 -4.88 17.78 10.06
N LEU A 437 -4.62 19.02 10.44
CA LEU A 437 -5.59 20.12 10.31
C LEU A 437 -6.05 20.30 8.86
N PHE A 438 -5.10 20.35 7.92
CA PHE A 438 -5.43 20.47 6.51
C PHE A 438 -6.09 19.22 5.91
N THR A 439 -5.91 18.05 6.54
CA THR A 439 -6.66 16.84 6.20
C THR A 439 -8.15 17.02 6.39
N GLY A 440 -8.57 17.60 7.52
CA GLY A 440 -9.95 18.03 7.70
C GLY A 440 -10.39 19.04 6.62
N ALA A 441 -9.55 20.04 6.34
CA ALA A 441 -9.90 21.09 5.38
C ALA A 441 -10.12 20.57 3.95
N TYR A 442 -9.23 19.72 3.41
CA TYR A 442 -9.38 19.23 2.04
C TYR A 442 -10.48 18.17 1.90
N ILE A 443 -10.72 17.35 2.92
CA ILE A 443 -11.82 16.37 2.89
C ILE A 443 -13.17 17.09 2.93
N LEU A 444 -13.33 18.05 3.84
CA LEU A 444 -14.56 18.86 3.91
C LEU A 444 -14.74 19.70 2.65
N LYS A 445 -13.66 20.22 2.04
CA LYS A 445 -13.71 20.86 0.72
C LYS A 445 -14.26 19.89 -0.33
N GLY A 446 -13.75 18.66 -0.39
CA GLY A 446 -14.22 17.62 -1.33
C GLY A 446 -15.69 17.29 -1.14
N ILE A 447 -16.12 16.99 0.10
CA ILE A 447 -17.53 16.74 0.43
C ILE A 447 -18.42 17.91 0.06
N LYS A 448 -18.00 19.15 0.36
CA LYS A 448 -18.74 20.36 0.02
C LYS A 448 -18.89 20.51 -1.50
N LYS A 449 -17.77 20.43 -2.23
CA LYS A 449 -17.71 20.63 -3.69
C LYS A 449 -18.45 19.55 -4.47
N VAL A 450 -18.52 18.32 -3.95
CA VAL A 450 -19.23 17.22 -4.60
C VAL A 450 -20.70 17.18 -4.21
N LEU A 451 -21.00 17.18 -2.90
CA LEU A 451 -22.33 16.81 -2.42
C LEU A 451 -23.23 18.00 -2.06
N HIS A 452 -22.67 19.09 -1.55
CA HIS A 452 -23.44 20.19 -0.97
C HIS A 452 -23.62 21.35 -1.93
N GLY A 453 -24.67 22.13 -1.71
CA GLY A 453 -25.07 23.24 -2.58
C GLY A 453 -26.53 23.13 -3.00
N PRO A 454 -27.05 24.11 -3.77
CA PRO A 454 -28.34 23.96 -4.44
C PRO A 454 -28.30 22.74 -5.36
N MET A 455 -29.45 22.11 -5.62
CA MET A 455 -29.55 20.96 -6.52
C MET A 455 -28.92 21.31 -7.88
N ASN A 456 -28.05 20.44 -8.37
CA ASN A 456 -27.37 20.68 -9.64
C ASN A 456 -28.32 20.39 -10.81
N GLU A 457 -28.89 21.44 -11.39
CA GLU A 457 -29.86 21.33 -12.50
C GLU A 457 -29.27 20.63 -13.74
N HIS A 458 -27.96 20.77 -13.99
CA HIS A 458 -27.28 20.11 -15.10
C HIS A 458 -27.34 18.58 -14.95
N TRP A 459 -27.06 18.06 -13.75
CA TRP A 459 -27.10 16.62 -13.47
C TRP A 459 -28.51 16.09 -13.19
N ALA A 460 -29.46 16.96 -12.83
CA ALA A 460 -30.86 16.61 -12.59
C ALA A 460 -31.66 16.43 -13.90
N HIS A 461 -31.43 17.32 -14.88
CA HIS A 461 -32.26 17.44 -16.09
C HIS A 461 -31.49 17.40 -17.41
N GLY A 462 -30.15 17.38 -17.38
CA GLY A 462 -29.34 17.29 -18.59
C GLY A 462 -29.41 15.94 -19.31
N GLU A 463 -28.76 15.86 -20.47
CA GLU A 463 -28.70 14.65 -21.30
C GLU A 463 -28.05 13.46 -20.57
N HIS A 464 -27.15 13.74 -19.61
CA HIS A 464 -26.50 12.74 -18.77
C HIS A 464 -27.05 12.78 -17.34
N LYS A 465 -28.33 12.45 -17.17
CA LYS A 465 -28.97 12.38 -15.85
C LYS A 465 -28.17 11.47 -14.91
N LEU A 466 -27.84 12.01 -13.74
CA LEU A 466 -27.07 11.27 -12.75
C LEU A 466 -27.92 10.12 -12.16
N THR A 467 -27.34 8.92 -12.14
CA THR A 467 -27.97 7.72 -11.60
C THR A 467 -27.33 7.33 -10.28
N GLU A 468 -28.11 6.69 -9.41
CA GLU A 468 -27.63 6.21 -8.11
C GLU A 468 -26.60 5.09 -8.25
N ILE A 469 -25.83 4.87 -7.19
CA ILE A 469 -24.92 3.74 -7.05
C ILE A 469 -25.67 2.40 -7.20
N ASN A 470 -25.14 1.49 -8.00
CA ASN A 470 -25.76 0.19 -8.28
C ASN A 470 -25.33 -0.89 -7.28
N LEU A 471 -25.98 -2.06 -7.32
CA LEU A 471 -25.71 -3.15 -6.39
C LEU A 471 -24.26 -3.63 -6.41
N ARG A 472 -23.63 -3.72 -7.59
CA ARG A 472 -22.22 -4.14 -7.70
C ARG A 472 -21.31 -3.15 -6.99
N GLU A 473 -21.56 -1.85 -7.17
CA GLU A 473 -20.77 -0.81 -6.53
C GLU A 473 -20.98 -0.78 -5.01
N ILE A 474 -22.19 -1.06 -4.52
CA ILE A 474 -22.46 -1.26 -3.09
C ILE A 474 -21.69 -2.48 -2.56
N LEU A 475 -21.70 -3.60 -3.28
CA LEU A 475 -20.98 -4.83 -2.89
C LEU A 475 -19.46 -4.62 -2.80
N VAL A 476 -18.90 -3.70 -3.59
CA VAL A 476 -17.48 -3.30 -3.47
C VAL A 476 -17.24 -2.50 -2.18
N MET A 477 -18.13 -1.55 -1.85
CA MET A 477 -17.94 -0.64 -0.72
C MET A 477 -18.28 -1.23 0.64
N VAL A 478 -19.27 -2.11 0.73
CA VAL A 478 -19.75 -2.66 2.02
C VAL A 478 -18.64 -3.33 2.83
N PRO A 479 -17.80 -4.22 2.28
CA PRO A 479 -16.69 -4.83 3.03
C PRO A 479 -15.69 -3.80 3.54
N LEU A 480 -15.37 -2.79 2.73
CA LEU A 480 -14.43 -1.73 3.10
C LEU A 480 -15.01 -0.89 4.24
N MET A 481 -16.27 -0.45 4.13
CA MET A 481 -16.95 0.35 5.17
C MET A 481 -17.11 -0.43 6.47
N ALA A 482 -17.46 -1.73 6.38
CA ALA A 482 -17.58 -2.60 7.54
C ALA A 482 -16.26 -2.70 8.30
N LEU A 483 -15.14 -2.89 7.59
CA LEU A 483 -13.82 -2.94 8.22
C LEU A 483 -13.36 -1.57 8.73
N MET A 484 -13.70 -0.47 8.06
CA MET A 484 -13.43 0.89 8.56
C MET A 484 -14.14 1.14 9.90
N LEU A 485 -15.40 0.72 10.03
CA LEU A 485 -16.14 0.84 11.29
C LEU A 485 -15.62 -0.14 12.35
N PHE A 486 -15.53 -1.42 12.00
CA PHE A 486 -15.17 -2.48 12.94
C PHE A 486 -13.78 -2.26 13.53
N THR A 487 -12.80 -1.89 12.71
CA THR A 487 -11.45 -1.58 13.17
C THR A 487 -11.40 -0.27 13.96
N GLY A 488 -12.26 0.70 13.66
CA GLY A 488 -12.39 1.93 14.45
C GLY A 488 -12.95 1.71 15.84
N LEU A 489 -13.92 0.79 15.99
CA LEU A 489 -14.56 0.46 17.26
C LEU A 489 -13.77 -0.54 18.10
N TRP A 490 -13.17 -1.55 17.46
CA TRP A 490 -12.46 -2.63 18.14
C TRP A 490 -11.17 -3.01 17.39
N PRO A 491 -10.12 -2.17 17.38
CA PRO A 491 -8.89 -2.42 16.61
C PRO A 491 -8.08 -3.65 17.08
N ARG A 492 -8.45 -4.23 18.23
CA ARG A 492 -7.75 -5.37 18.85
C ARG A 492 -7.63 -6.57 17.92
N TRP A 493 -8.63 -6.85 17.10
CA TRP A 493 -8.66 -8.03 16.22
C TRP A 493 -7.43 -8.13 15.29
N ILE A 494 -6.91 -6.99 14.82
CA ILE A 494 -5.72 -6.92 13.96
C ILE A 494 -4.47 -6.51 14.75
N LEU A 495 -4.61 -5.67 15.79
CA LEU A 495 -3.48 -5.24 16.61
C LEU A 495 -2.83 -6.38 17.38
N GLU A 496 -3.57 -7.41 17.80
CA GLU A 496 -2.98 -8.58 18.49
C GLU A 496 -1.95 -9.29 17.61
N ILE A 497 -2.22 -9.39 16.31
CA ILE A 497 -1.33 -10.00 15.33
C ILE A 497 -0.13 -9.08 15.05
N ILE A 498 -0.38 -7.78 14.86
CA ILE A 498 0.67 -6.79 14.55
C ILE A 498 1.67 -6.66 15.72
N ASN A 499 1.17 -6.49 16.94
CA ASN A 499 1.99 -6.10 18.09
C ASN A 499 3.13 -7.08 18.37
N LYS A 500 2.87 -8.40 18.26
CA LYS A 500 3.90 -9.40 18.57
C LYS A 500 5.05 -9.35 17.58
N ALA A 501 4.75 -9.23 16.28
CA ALA A 501 5.74 -9.09 15.23
C ALA A 501 6.51 -7.76 15.35
N VAL A 502 5.84 -6.67 15.71
CA VAL A 502 6.46 -5.37 15.96
C VAL A 502 7.43 -5.43 17.15
N THR A 503 7.05 -6.07 18.25
CA THR A 503 7.96 -6.23 19.40
C THR A 503 9.15 -7.12 19.07
N ALA A 504 9.00 -8.13 18.22
CA ALA A 504 10.12 -8.96 17.78
C ALA A 504 11.09 -8.24 16.83
N LEU A 505 10.72 -7.07 16.30
CA LEU A 505 11.53 -6.27 15.39
C LEU A 505 12.61 -5.44 16.11
N PHE A 506 12.48 -5.26 17.44
CA PHE A 506 13.32 -4.37 18.26
C PHE A 506 13.98 -5.08 19.44
#